data_AF-A0A1A6A8I3-F1
#
_entry.id   AF-A0A1A6A8I3-F1
#
_cell.length_a   1.000
_cell.length_b   1.000
_cell.length_c   1.000
_cell.angle_alpha   90.00
_cell.angle_beta   90.00
_cell.angle_gamma   90.00
#
_symmetry.space_group_name_H-M   'P 1'
#
loop_
_entity.id
_entity.type
_entity.pdbx_description
1 polymer ?
#
loop_
_entity_poly.entity_id
_entity_poly.type
_entity_poly.pdbx_seq_one_letter_code
_entity_poly.pdbx_strand_id
1 'polypeptide(L)'
;MAGPADATPVVEAQKRADPELKNVVEFLRGKHGPKVRRGILNGKRVDYFKGKTAIRTLLSPQYQKLKKVPKLETEEEAKALMVKLLPHAFFLKTDRPVPAVPPPAGTPKTLQLSPQQAFDEPSYYTWFYDGSPLYTILGGAAMVVIMLAGVMFPLWPIKLRIGVWYLSIGVLILVGLFIVLAIVRLIFWCITVLSMKRAIWIYPNLFEDVGFFDSFRPGWAYDEPKKKLKKKAPGAKSSANKKSKSSPPATAAREDSIEDFSKAAGAGEPPSGSAGSPTEAGATGAEITPNPASTAELRSRQAASIEEIDDDQS
;
A
#
# COMPACT_ATOMS: atom_id res chain seq x y z
N MET A 1 -30.01 20.59 -24.98
CA MET A 1 -30.42 19.30 -25.57
C MET A 1 -30.68 18.33 -24.42
N ALA A 2 -31.88 17.77 -24.32
CA ALA A 2 -32.12 16.61 -23.47
C ALA A 2 -31.47 15.38 -24.14
N GLY A 3 -30.86 14.49 -23.35
CA GLY A 3 -30.39 13.20 -23.85
C GLY A 3 -31.56 12.28 -24.24
N PRO A 4 -31.33 11.23 -25.04
CA PRO A 4 -32.38 10.29 -25.43
C PRO A 4 -33.04 9.64 -24.21
N ALA A 5 -34.38 9.65 -24.18
CA ALA A 5 -35.18 9.28 -23.01
C ALA A 5 -35.13 7.79 -22.66
N ASP A 6 -34.68 6.93 -23.57
CA ASP A 6 -34.64 5.46 -23.42
C ASP A 6 -33.34 4.93 -22.79
N ALA A 7 -32.38 5.78 -22.49
CA ALA A 7 -31.15 5.39 -21.82
C ALA A 7 -31.42 5.06 -20.34
N THR A 8 -31.79 3.81 -20.06
CA THR A 8 -31.89 3.28 -18.68
C THR A 8 -30.61 3.66 -17.93
N PRO A 9 -30.70 4.42 -16.81
CA PRO A 9 -29.51 4.93 -16.16
C PRO A 9 -28.66 3.75 -15.69
N VAL A 10 -27.33 3.86 -15.84
CA VAL A 10 -26.37 2.78 -15.52
C VAL A 10 -26.61 2.19 -14.13
N VAL A 11 -26.94 3.04 -13.15
CA VAL A 11 -27.29 2.65 -11.77
C VAL A 11 -28.50 1.70 -11.69
N GLU A 12 -29.48 1.84 -12.57
CA GLU A 12 -30.66 0.97 -12.63
C GLU A 12 -30.35 -0.37 -13.32
N ALA A 13 -29.56 -0.36 -14.40
CA ALA A 13 -29.07 -1.59 -15.03
C ALA A 13 -28.27 -2.46 -14.04
N GLN A 14 -27.44 -1.82 -13.21
CA GLN A 14 -26.69 -2.47 -12.12
C GLN A 14 -27.62 -3.01 -11.01
N LYS A 15 -28.71 -2.30 -10.67
CA LYS A 15 -29.69 -2.78 -9.67
C LYS A 15 -30.38 -4.07 -10.12
N ARG A 16 -30.68 -4.21 -11.41
CA ARG A 16 -31.35 -5.39 -12.01
C ARG A 16 -30.48 -6.66 -12.03
N ALA A 17 -29.18 -6.58 -11.74
CA ALA A 17 -28.30 -7.75 -11.70
C ALA A 17 -28.60 -8.70 -10.53
N ASP A 18 -28.38 -9.99 -10.76
CA ASP A 18 -28.50 -11.03 -9.74
C ASP A 18 -27.51 -10.79 -8.56
N PRO A 19 -27.86 -11.10 -7.29
CA PRO A 19 -26.93 -11.05 -6.17
C PRO A 19 -25.62 -11.83 -6.39
N GLU A 20 -25.63 -12.98 -7.09
CA GLU A 20 -24.40 -13.72 -7.39
C GLU A 20 -23.47 -12.93 -8.33
N LEU A 21 -24.03 -12.33 -9.38
CA LEU A 21 -23.30 -11.48 -10.33
C LEU A 21 -22.71 -10.24 -9.65
N LYS A 22 -23.44 -9.65 -8.69
CA LYS A 22 -22.93 -8.54 -7.86
C LYS A 22 -21.73 -8.97 -6.99
N ASN A 23 -21.73 -10.18 -6.42
CA ASN A 23 -20.58 -10.68 -5.65
C ASN A 23 -19.33 -10.86 -6.53
N VAL A 24 -19.50 -11.34 -7.77
CA VAL A 24 -18.40 -11.45 -8.76
C VAL A 24 -17.82 -10.08 -9.08
N VAL A 25 -18.68 -9.08 -9.28
CA VAL A 25 -18.27 -7.69 -9.55
C VAL A 25 -17.55 -7.06 -8.35
N GLU A 26 -18.05 -7.26 -7.12
CA GLU A 26 -17.41 -6.75 -5.90
C GLU A 26 -16.01 -7.37 -5.71
N PHE A 27 -15.85 -8.67 -6.02
CA PHE A 27 -14.52 -9.32 -6.03
C PHE A 27 -13.58 -8.68 -7.05
N LEU A 28 -14.05 -8.43 -8.28
CA LEU A 28 -13.27 -7.80 -9.35
C LEU A 28 -12.97 -6.31 -9.07
N ARG A 29 -13.78 -5.62 -8.28
CA ARG A 29 -13.51 -4.24 -7.83
C ARG A 29 -12.59 -4.20 -6.60
N GLY A 30 -12.57 -5.26 -5.80
CA GLY A 30 -11.78 -5.38 -4.57
C GLY A 30 -10.27 -5.54 -4.78
N LYS A 31 -9.54 -5.66 -3.66
CA LYS A 31 -8.05 -5.73 -3.61
C LYS A 31 -7.42 -6.87 -4.43
N HIS A 32 -8.19 -7.92 -4.71
CA HIS A 32 -7.77 -9.11 -5.46
C HIS A 32 -8.25 -9.11 -6.93
N GLY A 33 -8.87 -8.02 -7.38
CA GLY A 33 -9.32 -7.83 -8.75
C GLY A 33 -8.18 -7.59 -9.76
N PRO A 34 -8.51 -7.46 -11.06
CA PRO A 34 -7.55 -7.21 -12.12
C PRO A 34 -6.81 -5.87 -11.93
N LYS A 35 -5.58 -5.77 -12.46
CA LYS A 35 -4.76 -4.54 -12.38
C LYS A 35 -5.48 -3.37 -13.06
N VAL A 36 -6.02 -2.47 -12.24
CA VAL A 36 -6.69 -1.24 -12.66
C VAL A 36 -5.68 -0.15 -13.03
N ARG A 37 -6.00 0.67 -14.03
CA ARG A 37 -5.29 1.88 -14.44
C ARG A 37 -6.30 3.05 -14.49
N ARG A 38 -5.81 4.28 -14.33
CA ARG A 38 -6.64 5.50 -14.41
C ARG A 38 -6.57 6.10 -15.81
N GLY A 39 -7.72 6.46 -16.37
CA GLY A 39 -7.87 7.14 -17.67
C GLY A 39 -8.88 8.29 -17.59
N ILE A 40 -9.15 8.93 -18.72
CA ILE A 40 -10.17 9.97 -18.85
C ILE A 40 -11.20 9.54 -19.89
N LEU A 41 -12.46 9.41 -19.49
CA LEU A 41 -13.61 9.17 -20.36
C LEU A 41 -14.55 10.38 -20.27
N ASN A 42 -14.83 11.04 -21.40
CA ASN A 42 -15.70 12.22 -21.47
C ASN A 42 -15.35 13.31 -20.43
N GLY A 43 -14.05 13.56 -20.21
CA GLY A 43 -13.55 14.53 -19.22
C GLY A 43 -13.53 14.03 -17.76
N LYS A 44 -14.25 12.95 -17.42
CA LYS A 44 -14.23 12.34 -16.09
C LYS A 44 -13.04 11.39 -15.95
N ARG A 45 -12.33 11.45 -14.82
CA ARG A 45 -11.33 10.43 -14.46
C ARG A 45 -12.05 9.13 -14.08
N VAL A 46 -11.65 8.03 -14.71
CA VAL A 46 -12.28 6.71 -14.55
C VAL A 46 -11.22 5.62 -14.44
N ASP A 47 -11.58 4.54 -13.77
CA ASP A 47 -10.77 3.33 -13.60
C ASP A 47 -11.04 2.36 -14.75
N TYR A 48 -10.01 1.74 -15.32
CA TYR A 48 -10.14 0.75 -16.39
C TYR A 48 -9.16 -0.42 -16.23
N PHE A 49 -9.51 -1.57 -16.80
CA PHE A 49 -8.72 -2.81 -16.79
C PHE A 49 -8.68 -3.47 -18.18
N LYS A 50 -7.92 -4.56 -18.33
CA LYS A 50 -7.82 -5.36 -19.58
C LYS A 50 -8.57 -6.69 -19.41
N GLY A 51 -9.35 -7.10 -20.41
CA GLY A 51 -10.19 -8.31 -20.35
C GLY A 51 -9.43 -9.57 -19.93
N LYS A 52 -8.30 -9.86 -20.58
CA LYS A 52 -7.40 -10.98 -20.26
C LYS A 52 -6.94 -10.99 -18.79
N THR A 53 -6.80 -9.83 -18.16
CA THR A 53 -6.44 -9.75 -16.73
C THR A 53 -7.63 -10.13 -15.84
N ALA A 54 -8.86 -9.75 -16.21
CA ALA A 54 -10.06 -10.11 -15.46
C ALA A 54 -10.34 -11.62 -15.50
N ILE A 55 -10.19 -12.26 -16.66
CA ILE A 55 -10.27 -13.73 -16.80
C ILE A 55 -9.25 -14.40 -15.89
N ARG A 56 -7.98 -13.97 -15.93
CA ARG A 56 -6.93 -14.53 -15.07
C ARG A 56 -7.23 -14.36 -13.56
N THR A 57 -7.94 -13.30 -13.16
CA THR A 57 -8.37 -13.14 -11.76
C THR A 57 -9.59 -14.00 -11.40
N LEU A 58 -10.49 -14.28 -12.34
CA LEU A 58 -11.59 -15.23 -12.16
C LEU A 58 -11.09 -16.67 -11.99
N LEU A 59 -10.04 -17.06 -12.72
CA LEU A 59 -9.38 -18.36 -12.58
C LEU A 59 -8.45 -18.45 -11.35
N SER A 60 -8.38 -17.41 -10.51
CA SER A 60 -7.50 -17.39 -9.34
C SER A 60 -8.06 -18.24 -8.18
N PRO A 61 -7.19 -18.83 -7.34
CA PRO A 61 -7.63 -19.55 -6.13
C PRO A 61 -8.24 -18.62 -5.06
N GLN A 62 -8.24 -17.30 -5.29
CA GLN A 62 -8.94 -16.33 -4.44
C GLN A 62 -10.43 -16.28 -4.81
N TYR A 63 -10.76 -16.34 -6.10
CA TYR A 63 -12.14 -16.40 -6.58
C TYR A 63 -12.83 -17.72 -6.19
N GLN A 64 -12.13 -18.86 -6.34
CA GLN A 64 -12.64 -20.19 -5.96
C GLN A 64 -12.98 -20.33 -4.47
N LYS A 65 -12.44 -19.46 -3.60
CA LYS A 65 -12.74 -19.42 -2.15
C LYS A 65 -13.97 -18.58 -1.80
N LEU A 66 -14.51 -17.79 -2.73
CA LEU A 66 -15.73 -17.03 -2.48
C LEU A 66 -16.95 -17.95 -2.40
N LYS A 67 -17.87 -17.58 -1.53
CA LYS A 67 -19.20 -18.20 -1.40
C LYS A 67 -20.20 -17.35 -2.18
N LYS A 68 -21.26 -17.96 -2.74
CA LYS A 68 -22.30 -17.27 -3.52
C LYS A 68 -21.78 -16.59 -4.81
N VAL A 69 -20.88 -17.29 -5.50
CA VAL A 69 -20.43 -16.98 -6.86
C VAL A 69 -20.46 -18.28 -7.68
N PRO A 70 -20.68 -18.22 -9.00
CA PRO A 70 -20.55 -19.41 -9.84
C PRO A 70 -19.12 -19.94 -9.80
N LYS A 71 -18.96 -21.26 -9.63
CA LYS A 71 -17.66 -21.92 -9.76
C LYS A 71 -17.17 -21.80 -11.21
N LEU A 72 -15.87 -21.63 -11.36
CA LEU A 72 -15.18 -21.52 -12.63
C LEU A 72 -13.96 -22.42 -12.61
N GLU A 73 -13.87 -23.32 -13.59
CA GLU A 73 -12.71 -24.17 -13.79
C GLU A 73 -12.08 -23.91 -15.17
N THR A 74 -12.86 -23.44 -16.15
CA THR A 74 -12.41 -23.22 -17.54
C THR A 74 -12.41 -21.73 -17.94
N GLU A 75 -11.46 -21.33 -18.79
CA GLU A 75 -11.37 -19.97 -19.35
C GLU A 75 -12.62 -19.56 -20.14
N GLU A 76 -13.25 -20.51 -20.85
CA GLU A 76 -14.50 -20.30 -21.59
C GLU A 76 -15.68 -19.96 -20.67
N GLU A 77 -15.76 -20.58 -19.49
CA GLU A 77 -16.80 -20.28 -18.48
C GLU A 77 -16.60 -18.88 -17.91
N ALA A 78 -15.35 -18.49 -17.63
CA ALA A 78 -15.00 -17.15 -17.16
C ALA A 78 -15.35 -16.09 -18.21
N LYS A 79 -15.11 -16.38 -19.49
CA LYS A 79 -15.53 -15.54 -20.63
C LYS A 79 -17.05 -15.45 -20.74
N ALA A 80 -17.77 -16.56 -20.59
CA ALA A 80 -19.24 -16.58 -20.58
C ALA A 80 -19.84 -15.79 -19.40
N LEU A 81 -19.23 -15.81 -18.20
CA LEU A 81 -19.65 -14.95 -17.09
C LEU A 81 -19.37 -13.47 -17.36
N MET A 82 -18.22 -13.12 -17.96
CA MET A 82 -17.96 -11.75 -18.38
C MET A 82 -19.03 -11.25 -19.37
N VAL A 83 -19.40 -12.06 -20.37
CA VAL A 83 -20.51 -11.76 -21.31
C VAL A 83 -21.83 -11.55 -20.57
N LYS A 84 -22.16 -12.38 -19.57
CA LYS A 84 -23.38 -12.21 -18.74
C LYS A 84 -23.37 -10.92 -17.90
N LEU A 85 -22.20 -10.36 -17.60
CA LEU A 85 -22.06 -9.12 -16.80
C LEU A 85 -22.16 -7.83 -17.63
N LEU A 86 -21.85 -7.86 -18.93
CA LEU A 86 -21.91 -6.70 -19.82
C LEU A 86 -23.29 -5.98 -19.82
N PRO A 87 -24.44 -6.67 -19.93
CA PRO A 87 -25.77 -6.03 -19.95
C PRO A 87 -26.10 -5.22 -18.69
N HIS A 88 -25.44 -5.50 -17.56
CA HIS A 88 -25.67 -4.80 -16.30
C HIS A 88 -24.85 -3.51 -16.15
N ALA A 89 -23.98 -3.18 -17.10
CA ALA A 89 -23.20 -1.93 -17.15
C ALA A 89 -22.37 -1.65 -15.87
N PHE A 90 -21.87 -2.70 -15.20
CA PHE A 90 -20.85 -2.55 -14.14
C PHE A 90 -19.51 -2.07 -14.71
N PHE A 91 -19.19 -2.55 -15.91
CA PHE A 91 -18.07 -2.13 -16.73
C PHE A 91 -18.48 -2.17 -18.21
N LEU A 92 -17.86 -1.34 -19.05
CA LEU A 92 -18.16 -1.28 -20.49
C LEU A 92 -16.88 -1.30 -21.33
N LYS A 93 -16.95 -1.96 -22.49
CA LYS A 93 -15.84 -2.03 -23.45
C LYS A 93 -15.47 -0.64 -23.92
N THR A 94 -14.18 -0.35 -23.87
CA THR A 94 -13.60 0.98 -24.03
C THR A 94 -12.40 0.88 -24.97
N ASP A 95 -12.43 1.67 -26.03
CA ASP A 95 -11.33 1.80 -26.96
C ASP A 95 -10.38 2.91 -26.49
N ARG A 96 -9.08 2.71 -26.75
CA ARG A 96 -8.04 3.67 -26.43
C ARG A 96 -7.57 4.29 -27.75
N PRO A 97 -8.15 5.43 -28.18
CA PRO A 97 -7.66 6.10 -29.37
C PRO A 97 -6.18 6.45 -29.17
N VAL A 98 -5.35 6.14 -30.16
CA VAL A 98 -3.97 6.63 -30.21
C VAL A 98 -4.06 8.10 -30.64
N PRO A 99 -3.73 9.06 -29.77
CA PRO A 99 -3.79 10.47 -30.15
C PRO A 99 -2.72 10.77 -31.19
N ALA A 100 -3.02 11.66 -32.15
CA ALA A 100 -2.09 12.05 -33.22
C ALA A 100 -0.81 12.72 -32.70
N VAL A 101 -0.85 13.27 -31.48
CA VAL A 101 0.32 13.76 -30.74
C VAL A 101 0.47 12.91 -29.47
N PRO A 102 1.64 12.28 -29.23
CA PRO A 102 1.91 11.59 -27.97
C PRO A 102 1.71 12.53 -26.76
N PRO A 103 0.87 12.15 -25.77
CA PRO A 103 0.69 12.95 -24.57
C PRO A 103 1.99 12.99 -23.76
N PRO A 104 2.29 14.09 -23.04
CA PRO A 104 3.46 14.13 -22.17
C PRO A 104 3.36 13.05 -21.08
N ALA A 105 4.52 12.48 -20.71
CA ALA A 105 4.63 11.42 -19.72
C ALA A 105 3.87 11.76 -18.43
N GLY A 106 3.17 10.78 -17.86
CA GLY A 106 2.34 10.96 -16.67
C GLY A 106 0.91 11.46 -16.91
N THR A 107 0.55 11.91 -18.12
CA THR A 107 -0.87 12.23 -18.42
C THR A 107 -1.73 10.96 -18.55
N PRO A 108 -2.94 10.94 -17.94
CA PRO A 108 -3.83 9.78 -18.01
C PRO A 108 -4.39 9.62 -19.43
N LYS A 109 -4.43 8.38 -19.93
CA LYS A 109 -4.85 8.09 -21.31
C LYS A 109 -6.33 8.41 -21.52
N THR A 110 -6.64 9.09 -22.62
CA THR A 110 -8.01 9.30 -23.09
C THR A 110 -8.64 7.97 -23.50
N LEU A 111 -9.90 7.81 -23.14
CA LEU A 111 -10.72 6.63 -23.34
C LEU A 111 -11.98 7.03 -24.12
N GLN A 112 -12.43 6.17 -25.02
CA GLN A 112 -13.71 6.31 -25.71
C GLN A 112 -14.53 5.05 -25.55
N LEU A 113 -15.84 5.20 -25.38
CA LEU A 113 -16.74 4.06 -25.24
C LEU A 113 -16.90 3.38 -26.61
N SER A 114 -16.69 2.06 -26.66
CA SER A 114 -16.82 1.32 -27.92
C SER A 114 -18.30 1.24 -28.33
N PRO A 115 -18.69 1.53 -29.58
CA PRO A 115 -20.08 1.38 -30.02
C PRO A 115 -20.57 -0.07 -29.93
N GLN A 116 -19.67 -1.05 -30.16
CA GLN A 116 -20.00 -2.47 -30.12
C GLN A 116 -19.58 -3.09 -28.78
N GLN A 117 -20.54 -3.21 -27.88
CA GLN A 117 -20.37 -3.83 -26.55
C GLN A 117 -20.41 -5.37 -26.64
N ALA A 118 -19.36 -5.96 -27.22
CA ALA A 118 -19.11 -7.39 -27.21
C ALA A 118 -17.85 -7.69 -26.36
N PHE A 119 -17.88 -8.75 -25.56
CA PHE A 119 -16.72 -9.12 -24.75
C PHE A 119 -15.62 -9.73 -25.61
N ASP A 120 -14.44 -9.14 -25.49
CA ASP A 120 -13.18 -9.49 -26.11
C ASP A 120 -12.01 -9.39 -25.11
N GLU A 121 -11.01 -10.25 -25.26
CA GLU A 121 -9.95 -10.46 -24.27
C GLU A 121 -8.79 -9.43 -24.31
N PRO A 122 -8.22 -9.09 -25.49
CA PRO A 122 -7.24 -8.01 -25.58
C PRO A 122 -7.83 -6.62 -25.33
N SER A 123 -9.15 -6.45 -25.49
CA SER A 123 -9.88 -5.19 -25.23
C SER A 123 -9.78 -4.67 -23.78
N TYR A 124 -10.06 -3.38 -23.61
CA TYR A 124 -10.10 -2.68 -22.33
C TYR A 124 -11.53 -2.41 -21.88
N TYR A 125 -11.72 -2.33 -20.57
CA TYR A 125 -13.03 -2.12 -19.94
C TYR A 125 -12.93 -1.05 -18.86
N THR A 126 -13.83 -0.07 -18.92
CA THR A 126 -13.92 1.00 -17.91
C THR A 126 -14.95 0.62 -16.86
N TRP A 127 -14.61 0.82 -15.58
CA TRP A 127 -15.52 0.65 -14.45
C TRP A 127 -16.53 1.79 -14.36
N PHE A 128 -17.79 1.43 -14.14
CA PHE A 128 -18.90 2.32 -13.79
C PHE A 128 -19.52 1.97 -12.44
N TYR A 129 -18.82 1.14 -11.65
CA TYR A 129 -19.24 0.64 -10.35
C TYR A 129 -18.12 0.86 -9.32
N ASP A 130 -18.44 1.58 -8.25
CA ASP A 130 -17.48 2.01 -7.22
C ASP A 130 -17.53 1.15 -5.94
N GLY A 131 -18.19 -0.01 -6.01
CA GLY A 131 -18.35 -0.93 -4.87
C GLY A 131 -19.45 -0.50 -3.90
N SER A 132 -19.51 -1.18 -2.75
CA SER A 132 -20.41 -0.78 -1.67
C SER A 132 -19.86 0.39 -0.84
N PRO A 133 -20.46 1.59 -0.85
CA PRO A 133 -19.96 2.75 -0.09
C PRO A 133 -20.24 2.65 1.42
N LEU A 134 -20.82 1.55 1.90
CA LEU A 134 -21.29 1.39 3.28
C LEU A 134 -20.19 1.65 4.31
N TYR A 135 -18.96 1.19 4.10
CA TYR A 135 -17.84 1.45 5.02
C TYR A 135 -17.45 2.94 5.07
N THR A 136 -17.46 3.62 3.93
CA THR A 136 -17.18 5.06 3.84
C THR A 136 -18.28 5.88 4.53
N ILE A 137 -19.55 5.53 4.31
CA ILE A 137 -20.71 6.18 4.93
C ILE A 137 -20.72 5.92 6.44
N LEU A 138 -20.49 4.67 6.88
CA LEU A 138 -20.43 4.31 8.29
C LEU A 138 -19.25 4.96 9.01
N GLY A 139 -18.08 5.04 8.37
CA GLY A 139 -16.92 5.75 8.89
C GLY A 139 -17.18 7.26 9.03
N GLY A 140 -17.81 7.88 8.01
CA GLY A 140 -18.22 9.29 8.08
C GLY A 140 -19.26 9.54 9.18
N ALA A 141 -20.27 8.68 9.30
CA ALA A 141 -21.27 8.76 10.37
C ALA A 141 -20.64 8.57 11.76
N ALA A 142 -19.73 7.61 11.92
CA ALA A 142 -18.99 7.40 13.17
C ALA A 142 -18.14 8.62 13.54
N MET A 143 -17.46 9.26 12.59
CA MET A 143 -16.71 10.50 12.82
C MET A 143 -17.62 11.62 13.33
N VAL A 144 -18.80 11.80 12.72
CA VAL A 144 -19.80 12.78 13.16
C VAL A 144 -20.33 12.46 14.56
N VAL A 145 -20.62 11.19 14.87
CA VAL A 145 -21.08 10.76 16.20
C VAL A 145 -20.01 11.01 17.27
N ILE A 146 -18.73 10.72 16.99
CA ILE A 146 -17.62 10.99 17.92
C ILE A 146 -17.49 12.50 18.18
N MET A 147 -17.53 13.33 17.13
CA MET A 147 -17.49 14.79 17.26
C MET A 147 -18.68 15.32 18.08
N LEU A 148 -19.90 14.87 17.77
CA LEU A 148 -21.11 15.25 18.48
C LEU A 148 -21.05 14.84 19.96
N ALA A 149 -20.59 13.62 20.25
CA ALA A 149 -20.42 13.14 21.62
C ALA A 149 -19.44 14.02 22.41
N GLY A 150 -18.33 14.45 21.79
CA GLY A 150 -17.38 15.40 22.38
C GLY A 150 -17.98 16.78 22.66
N VAL A 151 -18.66 17.38 21.69
CA VAL A 151 -19.32 18.70 21.87
C VAL A 151 -20.44 18.63 22.91
N MET A 152 -21.17 17.51 23.00
CA MET A 152 -22.22 17.28 23.99
C MET A 152 -21.71 16.88 25.37
N PHE A 153 -20.39 16.82 25.64
CA PHE A 153 -19.83 16.51 26.97
C PHE A 153 -20.48 17.26 28.14
N PRO A 154 -20.87 18.57 28.03
CA PRO A 154 -21.60 19.27 29.09
C PRO A 154 -22.98 18.69 29.45
N LEU A 155 -23.60 17.91 28.55
CA LEU A 155 -24.90 17.25 28.74
C LEU A 155 -24.76 15.80 29.25
N TRP A 156 -23.56 15.23 29.31
CA TRP A 156 -23.39 13.82 29.68
C TRP A 156 -23.82 13.54 31.12
N PRO A 157 -24.45 12.38 31.42
CA PRO A 157 -24.71 11.95 32.80
C PRO A 157 -23.44 11.93 33.66
N ILE A 158 -23.55 12.30 34.93
CA ILE A 158 -22.40 12.42 35.85
C ILE A 158 -21.56 11.14 35.91
N LYS A 159 -22.20 9.96 35.81
CA LYS A 159 -21.54 8.64 35.79
C LYS A 159 -20.56 8.50 34.62
N LEU A 160 -20.89 9.00 33.42
CA LEU A 160 -19.99 8.94 32.26
C LEU A 160 -18.83 9.93 32.40
N ARG A 161 -19.05 11.13 32.95
CA ARG A 161 -17.97 12.10 33.22
C ARG A 161 -16.94 11.52 34.19
N ILE A 162 -17.41 10.86 35.24
CA ILE A 162 -16.57 10.13 36.20
C ILE A 162 -15.79 9.00 35.49
N GLY A 163 -16.44 8.25 34.60
CA GLY A 163 -15.77 7.23 33.77
C GLY A 163 -14.65 7.79 32.89
N VAL A 164 -14.89 8.92 32.20
CA VAL A 164 -13.87 9.62 31.40
C VAL A 164 -12.73 10.15 32.27
N TRP A 165 -13.02 10.64 33.48
CA TRP A 165 -12.00 11.08 34.43
C TRP A 165 -11.08 9.94 34.88
N TYR A 166 -11.65 8.79 35.27
CA TYR A 166 -10.87 7.60 35.59
C TYR A 166 -10.08 7.06 34.39
N LEU A 167 -10.66 7.09 33.18
CA LEU A 167 -9.95 6.68 31.96
C LEU A 167 -8.77 7.61 31.67
N SER A 168 -8.96 8.93 31.80
CA SER A 168 -7.91 9.93 31.63
C SER A 168 -6.76 9.73 32.62
N ILE A 169 -7.07 9.50 33.90
CA ILE A 169 -6.08 9.17 34.92
C ILE A 169 -5.39 7.84 34.64
N GLY A 170 -6.13 6.80 34.19
CA GLY A 170 -5.57 5.52 33.81
C GLY A 170 -4.58 5.62 32.66
N VAL A 171 -4.90 6.40 31.61
CA VAL A 171 -3.99 6.70 30.50
C VAL A 171 -2.79 7.52 30.98
N LEU A 172 -2.98 8.51 31.87
CA LEU A 172 -1.89 9.31 32.42
C LEU A 172 -0.92 8.47 33.26
N ILE A 173 -1.44 7.54 34.07
CA ILE A 173 -0.63 6.58 34.85
C ILE A 173 0.11 5.62 33.92
N LEU A 174 -0.55 5.12 32.85
CA LEU A 174 0.09 4.25 31.87
C LEU A 174 1.24 4.97 31.14
N VAL A 175 1.03 6.20 30.69
CA VAL A 175 2.07 7.04 30.07
C VAL A 175 3.19 7.35 31.08
N GLY A 176 2.84 7.68 32.33
CA GLY A 176 3.80 7.88 33.40
C GLY A 176 4.67 6.64 33.66
N LEU A 177 4.09 5.44 33.66
CA LEU A 177 4.81 4.17 33.78
C LEU A 177 5.80 3.97 32.63
N PHE A 178 5.41 4.24 31.38
CA PHE A 178 6.32 4.21 30.24
C PHE A 178 7.49 5.20 30.37
N ILE A 179 7.24 6.42 30.86
CA ILE A 179 8.28 7.42 31.12
C ILE A 179 9.24 6.93 32.22
N VAL A 180 8.72 6.40 33.33
CA VAL A 180 9.55 5.83 34.42
C VAL A 180 10.41 4.67 33.91
N LEU A 181 9.84 3.77 33.11
CA LEU A 181 10.60 2.66 32.49
C LEU A 181 11.70 3.16 31.54
N ALA A 182 11.45 4.22 30.77
CA ALA A 182 12.45 4.86 29.92
C ALA A 182 13.58 5.53 30.73
N ILE A 183 13.26 6.18 31.85
CA ILE A 183 14.25 6.77 32.77
C ILE A 183 15.09 5.68 33.44
N VAL A 184 14.47 4.60 33.92
CA VAL A 184 15.17 3.45 34.52
C VAL A 184 16.14 2.84 33.50
N ARG A 185 15.68 2.58 32.26
CA ARG A 185 16.51 2.13 31.13
C ARG A 185 17.72 3.04 30.89
N LEU A 186 17.52 4.37 30.90
CA LEU A 186 18.58 5.35 30.71
C LEU A 186 19.62 5.32 31.85
N ILE A 187 19.16 5.26 33.11
CA ILE A 187 20.04 5.20 34.29
C ILE A 187 20.90 3.93 34.25
N PHE A 188 20.31 2.77 33.98
CA PHE A 188 21.04 1.50 33.86
C PHE A 188 22.03 1.51 32.68
N TRP A 189 21.67 2.12 31.55
CA TRP A 189 22.59 2.28 30.42
C TRP A 189 23.78 3.18 30.80
N CYS A 190 23.56 4.34 31.41
CA CYS A 190 24.64 5.22 31.90
C CYS A 190 25.58 4.51 32.89
N ILE A 191 25.04 3.79 33.88
CA ILE A 191 25.85 3.04 34.84
C ILE A 191 26.68 1.95 34.13
N THR A 192 26.06 1.19 33.23
CA THR A 192 26.76 0.08 32.56
C THR A 192 27.77 0.54 31.52
N VAL A 193 27.57 1.70 30.87
CA VAL A 193 28.59 2.36 30.03
C VAL A 193 29.83 2.76 30.83
N LEU A 194 29.64 3.25 32.07
CA LEU A 194 30.74 3.72 32.92
C LEU A 194 31.46 2.59 33.65
N SER A 195 30.75 1.53 34.07
CA SER A 195 31.32 0.43 34.85
C SER A 195 31.73 -0.81 34.04
N MET A 196 31.22 -1.00 32.81
CA MET A 196 31.44 -2.22 32.03
C MET A 196 31.97 -1.91 30.62
N LYS A 197 32.86 -2.78 30.12
CA LYS A 197 33.43 -2.68 28.75
C LYS A 197 32.42 -2.97 27.62
N ARG A 198 31.20 -3.40 27.98
CA ARG A 198 30.05 -3.60 27.09
C ARG A 198 28.83 -3.09 27.85
N ALA A 199 28.13 -2.08 27.31
CA ALA A 199 26.92 -1.57 27.94
C ALA A 199 25.81 -2.64 27.92
N ILE A 200 24.97 -2.63 28.95
CA ILE A 200 23.79 -3.50 29.02
C ILE A 200 22.56 -2.63 28.79
N TRP A 201 21.73 -3.09 27.88
CA TRP A 201 20.53 -2.42 27.42
C TRP A 201 19.30 -3.14 27.97
N ILE A 202 18.52 -2.47 28.83
CA ILE A 202 17.28 -3.01 29.41
C ILE A 202 16.10 -2.82 28.45
N TYR A 203 15.29 -3.86 28.26
CA TYR A 203 14.17 -3.94 27.32
C TYR A 203 14.50 -3.40 25.92
N PRO A 204 15.47 -3.97 25.16
CA PRO A 204 15.86 -3.48 23.83
C PRO A 204 14.64 -3.13 22.95
N ASN A 205 13.66 -4.03 22.91
CA ASN A 205 12.47 -3.97 22.05
C ASN A 205 11.37 -2.98 22.49
N LEU A 206 11.54 -2.21 23.58
CA LEU A 206 10.47 -1.33 24.10
C LEU A 206 9.97 -0.26 23.11
N PHE A 207 10.81 0.12 22.14
CA PHE A 207 10.53 1.11 21.10
C PHE A 207 10.71 0.55 19.68
N GLU A 208 10.84 -0.76 19.53
CA GLU A 208 10.83 -1.43 18.22
C GLU A 208 9.38 -1.72 17.79
N ASP A 209 9.14 -1.93 16.50
CA ASP A 209 7.80 -2.18 15.90
C ASP A 209 7.26 -3.59 16.23
N VAL A 210 7.18 -3.93 17.52
CA VAL A 210 6.70 -5.21 18.05
C VAL A 210 5.50 -4.99 18.98
N GLY A 211 4.66 -6.01 19.13
CA GLY A 211 3.49 -5.93 20.01
C GLY A 211 3.89 -5.74 21.49
N PHE A 212 3.02 -5.08 22.27
CA PHE A 212 3.27 -4.70 23.67
C PHE A 212 3.93 -5.79 24.53
N PHE A 213 3.55 -7.07 24.37
CA PHE A 213 4.15 -8.17 25.15
C PHE A 213 5.57 -8.54 24.72
N ASP A 214 5.91 -8.40 23.44
CA ASP A 214 7.26 -8.62 22.90
C ASP A 214 8.17 -7.41 23.15
N SER A 215 7.61 -6.21 23.34
CA SER A 215 8.36 -5.02 23.78
C SER A 215 9.11 -5.24 25.10
N PHE A 216 8.62 -6.14 25.97
CA PHE A 216 9.23 -6.50 27.25
C PHE A 216 10.08 -7.78 27.23
N ARG A 217 10.33 -8.38 26.06
CA ARG A 217 11.16 -9.61 25.91
C ARG A 217 12.19 -9.46 24.78
N PRO A 218 13.48 -9.76 25.01
CA PRO A 218 14.11 -10.13 26.28
C PRO A 218 14.19 -8.94 27.26
N GLY A 219 14.27 -9.22 28.55
CA GLY A 219 14.32 -8.18 29.59
C GLY A 219 15.60 -7.32 29.56
N TRP A 220 16.69 -7.86 29.03
CA TRP A 220 17.95 -7.16 28.81
C TRP A 220 18.74 -7.80 27.66
N ALA A 221 19.65 -7.04 27.06
CA ALA A 221 20.61 -7.49 26.07
C ALA A 221 21.94 -6.72 26.23
N TYR A 222 23.02 -7.20 25.61
CA TYR A 222 24.23 -6.38 25.47
C TYR A 222 24.07 -5.41 24.29
N ASP A 223 24.50 -4.17 24.49
CA ASP A 223 24.64 -3.19 23.41
C ASP A 223 25.87 -3.56 22.57
N GLU A 224 25.69 -4.50 21.64
CA GLU A 224 26.72 -4.82 20.67
C GLU A 224 26.77 -3.69 19.64
N PRO A 225 27.93 -3.02 19.44
CA PRO A 225 28.05 -2.01 18.39
C PRO A 225 27.77 -2.70 17.06
N LYS A 226 26.61 -2.38 16.45
CA LYS A 226 26.11 -3.01 15.22
C LYS A 226 27.26 -3.08 14.22
N LYS A 227 27.84 -4.28 14.04
CA LYS A 227 28.98 -4.49 13.15
C LYS A 227 28.54 -4.02 11.79
N LYS A 228 29.05 -2.87 11.34
CA LYS A 228 28.77 -2.31 10.03
C LYS A 228 29.01 -3.44 9.03
N LEU A 229 27.94 -3.92 8.39
CA LEU A 229 28.02 -4.92 7.35
C LEU A 229 28.92 -4.34 6.27
N LYS A 230 30.19 -4.73 6.27
CA LYS A 230 31.15 -4.31 5.25
C LYS A 230 30.58 -4.79 3.93
N LYS A 231 30.11 -3.85 3.09
CA LYS A 231 29.80 -4.12 1.68
C LYS A 231 31.01 -4.85 1.10
N LYS A 232 30.88 -6.14 0.82
CA LYS A 232 31.91 -6.89 0.10
C LYS A 232 31.91 -6.38 -1.33
N ALA A 233 32.97 -5.70 -1.73
CA ALA A 233 33.26 -5.47 -3.14
C ALA A 233 33.51 -6.83 -3.83
N PRO A 234 33.09 -7.01 -5.08
CA PRO A 234 33.29 -8.26 -5.81
C PRO A 234 34.71 -8.36 -6.38
N GLY A 235 35.23 -9.58 -6.50
CA GLY A 235 36.34 -9.89 -7.42
C GLY A 235 37.72 -10.10 -6.80
N ALA A 236 37.98 -11.31 -6.30
CA ALA A 236 39.28 -11.98 -6.45
C ALA A 236 39.04 -13.50 -6.41
N LYS A 237 39.56 -14.23 -7.39
CA LYS A 237 39.26 -15.66 -7.60
C LYS A 237 40.03 -16.53 -6.60
N SER A 238 39.37 -17.53 -6.03
CA SER A 238 40.02 -18.63 -5.32
C SER A 238 40.34 -19.78 -6.27
N SER A 239 41.54 -20.35 -6.17
CA SER A 239 41.88 -21.63 -6.79
C SER A 239 42.94 -22.37 -5.96
N ALA A 240 42.71 -23.68 -5.77
CA ALA A 240 43.62 -24.67 -5.17
C ALA A 240 44.03 -24.48 -3.68
N ASN A 241 44.22 -25.53 -2.86
CA ASN A 241 43.70 -26.90 -2.87
C ASN A 241 43.85 -27.49 -1.44
N LYS A 242 43.20 -28.64 -1.20
CA LYS A 242 43.39 -29.66 -0.13
C LYS A 242 44.82 -29.71 0.51
N LYS A 243 45.04 -30.17 1.75
CA LYS A 243 44.42 -31.36 2.40
C LYS A 243 44.83 -31.56 3.88
N SER A 244 43.99 -32.24 4.67
CA SER A 244 44.31 -33.10 5.86
C SER A 244 45.03 -32.47 7.07
N LYS A 245 44.93 -32.94 8.33
CA LYS A 245 44.41 -34.16 9.02
C LYS A 245 43.95 -33.66 10.43
N SER A 246 43.15 -34.32 11.27
CA SER A 246 42.76 -35.74 11.40
C SER A 246 41.42 -35.89 12.15
N SER A 247 40.66 -36.91 11.80
CA SER A 247 39.41 -37.41 12.45
C SER A 247 39.76 -38.38 13.62
N PRO A 248 38.87 -39.28 14.10
CA PRO A 248 37.48 -39.20 14.65
C PRO A 248 37.47 -39.91 16.05
N PRO A 249 36.48 -40.71 16.54
CA PRO A 249 35.04 -40.94 16.23
C PRO A 249 34.14 -40.74 17.49
N ALA A 250 32.86 -41.12 17.62
CA ALA A 250 31.87 -41.91 16.84
C ALA A 250 30.45 -41.35 17.21
N THR A 251 29.28 -41.68 16.61
CA THR A 251 28.84 -42.75 15.70
C THR A 251 27.72 -42.22 14.78
N ALA A 252 27.63 -42.81 13.59
CA ALA A 252 26.54 -42.91 12.60
C ALA A 252 25.08 -42.88 13.16
N ALA A 253 24.03 -42.59 12.37
CA ALA A 253 23.78 -42.85 10.94
C ALA A 253 23.12 -41.63 10.24
N ARG A 254 23.51 -41.22 9.01
CA ARG A 254 23.25 -41.81 7.66
C ARG A 254 21.77 -41.79 7.25
N GLU A 255 21.35 -41.66 6.00
CA GLU A 255 21.86 -41.24 4.65
C GLU A 255 20.55 -41.10 3.80
N ASP A 256 20.34 -40.31 2.74
CA ASP A 256 21.16 -39.36 1.94
C ASP A 256 20.17 -38.37 1.23
N SER A 257 20.44 -37.06 1.07
CA SER A 257 21.14 -36.36 -0.04
C SER A 257 20.34 -36.03 -1.33
N ILE A 258 20.54 -34.79 -1.84
CA ILE A 258 20.73 -34.40 -3.27
C ILE A 258 19.48 -34.35 -4.20
N GLU A 259 19.26 -33.39 -5.13
CA GLU A 259 19.94 -32.13 -5.50
C GLU A 259 18.98 -31.09 -6.12
N ASP A 260 19.36 -29.80 -5.94
CA ASP A 260 19.41 -28.66 -6.87
C ASP A 260 18.86 -28.77 -8.32
N PHE A 261 18.07 -27.76 -8.77
CA PHE A 261 18.59 -26.86 -9.81
C PHE A 261 18.03 -25.42 -9.78
N SER A 262 18.94 -24.48 -9.55
CA SER A 262 18.92 -23.04 -9.83
C SER A 262 18.12 -22.54 -11.07
N LYS A 263 17.69 -21.25 -11.06
CA LYS A 263 18.44 -20.12 -11.72
C LYS A 263 17.66 -18.80 -12.00
N ALA A 264 18.26 -17.66 -11.60
CA ALA A 264 18.16 -16.26 -12.14
C ALA A 264 16.79 -15.49 -12.09
N ALA A 265 16.67 -14.15 -12.16
CA ALA A 265 17.52 -12.96 -11.86
C ALA A 265 16.63 -11.67 -11.99
N GLY A 266 17.01 -10.43 -11.62
CA GLY A 266 18.08 -9.99 -10.71
C GLY A 266 18.63 -8.54 -10.93
N ALA A 267 18.17 -7.55 -10.13
CA ALA A 267 18.74 -6.19 -9.92
C ALA A 267 18.51 -5.11 -11.01
N GLY A 268 18.57 -3.79 -10.75
CA GLY A 268 18.79 -3.03 -9.50
C GLY A 268 19.66 -1.77 -9.67
N GLU A 269 19.30 -0.65 -9.03
CA GLU A 269 19.87 0.71 -9.23
C GLU A 269 20.91 1.13 -8.14
N PRO A 270 21.90 2.02 -8.43
CA PRO A 270 22.97 2.43 -7.49
C PRO A 270 22.86 3.91 -6.96
N PRO A 271 23.77 4.42 -6.09
CA PRO A 271 23.37 5.31 -5.00
C PRO A 271 24.05 6.71 -4.90
N SER A 272 23.59 7.51 -3.91
CA SER A 272 24.09 8.85 -3.53
C SER A 272 25.20 8.84 -2.45
N GLY A 273 25.94 9.96 -2.33
CA GLY A 273 27.01 10.22 -1.35
C GLY A 273 27.06 11.70 -0.91
N SER A 274 27.68 12.00 0.24
CA SER A 274 27.56 13.28 0.97
C SER A 274 28.86 14.07 1.14
N ALA A 275 28.80 15.40 1.33
CA ALA A 275 29.47 16.14 2.42
C ALA A 275 29.26 17.68 2.34
N GLY A 276 29.29 18.38 3.50
CA GLY A 276 29.73 19.79 3.60
C GLY A 276 28.75 20.80 4.27
N SER A 277 29.16 21.35 5.42
CA SER A 277 28.61 22.59 6.05
C SER A 277 29.66 23.71 6.00
N PRO A 278 29.30 25.00 6.10
CA PRO A 278 29.40 25.68 7.42
C PRO A 278 28.41 26.84 7.75
N THR A 279 28.04 26.92 9.03
CA THR A 279 28.00 28.07 10.00
C THR A 279 27.51 29.51 9.65
N GLU A 280 26.63 30.04 10.55
CA GLU A 280 26.33 31.47 10.90
C GLU A 280 25.63 32.41 9.87
N ALA A 281 24.79 33.41 10.22
CA ALA A 281 24.19 33.89 11.49
C ALA A 281 22.97 34.83 11.22
N GLY A 282 22.24 35.26 12.27
CA GLY A 282 21.48 36.54 12.29
C GLY A 282 19.96 36.46 12.08
N ALA A 283 19.20 37.35 12.75
CA ALA A 283 17.74 37.30 12.82
C ALA A 283 17.04 38.69 12.82
N THR A 284 15.70 38.67 12.80
CA THR A 284 14.71 39.75 13.12
C THR A 284 14.25 40.73 12.03
N GLY A 285 12.97 41.11 12.10
CA GLY A 285 12.31 42.17 11.30
C GLY A 285 10.90 41.80 10.81
N ALA A 286 9.85 42.48 11.30
CA ALA A 286 8.45 42.28 10.87
C ALA A 286 7.62 43.58 10.95
N GLU A 287 6.77 43.85 9.94
CA GLU A 287 5.47 44.61 9.92
C GLU A 287 5.07 44.84 8.42
N ILE A 288 3.90 44.45 7.88
CA ILE A 288 2.48 44.91 7.99
C ILE A 288 2.07 46.03 6.97
N THR A 289 1.63 45.60 5.75
CA THR A 289 0.53 46.09 4.84
C THR A 289 0.37 47.58 4.39
N PRO A 290 -0.52 47.96 3.40
CA PRO A 290 -1.24 47.21 2.33
C PRO A 290 -1.38 47.88 0.90
N ASN A 291 -1.42 47.06 -0.18
CA ASN A 291 -2.23 47.19 -1.45
C ASN A 291 -2.08 48.45 -2.38
N PRO A 292 -2.65 48.51 -3.63
CA PRO A 292 -3.05 47.48 -4.62
C PRO A 292 -2.44 47.63 -6.06
N ALA A 293 -2.74 46.61 -6.89
CA ALA A 293 -2.89 46.65 -8.37
C ALA A 293 -1.67 46.79 -9.32
N SER A 294 -1.33 45.70 -10.01
CA SER A 294 -1.36 45.65 -11.50
C SER A 294 -1.30 44.21 -12.03
N THR A 295 -2.05 43.93 -13.10
CA THR A 295 -2.06 42.65 -13.84
C THR A 295 -0.93 42.57 -14.86
N ALA A 296 -0.13 41.49 -14.86
CA ALA A 296 0.54 40.97 -16.07
C ALA A 296 1.18 39.57 -15.86
N GLU A 297 1.47 38.92 -16.99
CA GLU A 297 2.38 37.78 -17.22
C GLU A 297 2.04 36.36 -16.71
N LEU A 298 1.56 35.56 -17.67
CA LEU A 298 1.96 34.15 -17.78
C LEU A 298 3.49 34.07 -18.00
N ARG A 299 4.18 33.16 -17.30
CA ARG A 299 5.01 32.11 -17.92
C ARG A 299 5.76 31.21 -16.93
N SER A 300 5.92 29.95 -17.35
CA SER A 300 7.13 29.13 -17.16
C SER A 300 7.67 28.85 -15.75
N ARG A 301 7.33 27.67 -15.22
CA ARG A 301 8.21 26.77 -14.44
C ARG A 301 7.51 25.40 -14.36
N GLN A 302 7.93 24.35 -15.08
CA GLN A 302 9.08 23.46 -14.81
C GLN A 302 9.18 23.02 -13.34
N ALA A 303 9.45 21.76 -13.00
CA ALA A 303 9.32 20.47 -13.71
C ALA A 303 9.44 19.38 -12.63
N ALA A 304 8.69 18.28 -12.72
CA ALA A 304 8.82 17.17 -11.78
C ALA A 304 9.68 16.06 -12.41
N SER A 305 10.81 15.73 -11.78
CA SER A 305 11.66 14.59 -12.14
C SER A 305 11.20 13.34 -11.38
N ILE A 306 10.68 12.34 -12.10
CA ILE A 306 10.58 10.96 -11.62
C ILE A 306 11.11 10.07 -12.74
N GLU A 307 12.05 9.20 -12.37
CA GLU A 307 12.87 8.39 -13.26
C GLU A 307 12.11 7.18 -13.82
N GLU A 308 12.60 6.66 -14.93
CA GLU A 308 11.97 5.68 -15.80
C GLU A 308 12.62 4.31 -15.59
N ILE A 309 11.80 3.26 -15.41
CA ILE A 309 12.23 1.88 -15.64
C ILE A 309 11.28 1.28 -16.68
N ASP A 310 11.81 1.21 -17.90
CA ASP A 310 11.21 0.58 -19.06
C ASP A 310 11.62 -0.90 -19.07
N ASP A 311 10.67 -1.81 -19.33
CA ASP A 311 10.93 -3.26 -19.40
C ASP A 311 9.81 -3.91 -20.25
N ASP A 312 9.96 -3.81 -21.57
CA ASP A 312 9.06 -4.43 -22.56
C ASP A 312 9.90 -4.94 -23.77
N GLN A 313 10.44 -6.15 -23.67
CA GLN A 313 10.86 -6.96 -24.82
C GLN A 313 10.54 -8.44 -24.61
N SER A 314 10.00 -9.05 -25.67
CA SER A 314 9.55 -10.44 -25.86
C SER A 314 8.36 -10.94 -25.02
#